data_AF-A0A1C5YLV8-F1
#
_entry.id   AF-A0A1C5YLV8-F1
#
_cell.length_a   1.000
_cell.length_b   1.000
_cell.length_c   1.000
_cell.angle_alpha   90.00
_cell.angle_beta   90.00
_cell.angle_gamma   90.00
#
_symmetry.space_group_name_H-M   'P 1'
#
loop_
_entity.id
_entity.type
_entity.pdbx_description
1 polymer ?
#
loop_
_entity_poly.entity_id
_entity_poly.type
_entity_poly.pdbx_seq_one_letter_code
_entity_poly.pdbx_strand_id
1 'polypeptide(L)'
;MKQVLWISRHRMTPEQLEDLEAVLQDSVTLIPWTDTVREVEELLPLVAQSDAVAAVLPIQLLALLWPHCGERPLLQAVAHRVATGTMRTLPDGQQEPEFRFVHGGWQQICRVELETRMLSRHAVGA
;
A
#
# COMPACT_ATOMS: atom_id res chain seq x y z
N MET A 1 1.12 -9.89 20.65
CA MET A 1 0.64 -10.24 19.30
C MET A 1 -0.29 -9.15 18.83
N LYS A 2 0.08 -8.47 17.73
CA LYS A 2 -0.68 -7.35 17.17
C LYS A 2 -1.54 -7.77 15.98
N GLN A 3 -2.72 -7.19 15.87
CA GLN A 3 -3.60 -7.30 14.72
C GLN A 3 -3.25 -6.19 13.72
N VAL A 4 -2.87 -6.56 12.50
CA VAL A 4 -2.53 -5.59 11.46
C VAL A 4 -3.50 -5.70 10.29
N LEU A 5 -4.19 -4.61 9.97
CA LEU A 5 -4.98 -4.52 8.75
C LEU A 5 -4.02 -4.43 7.55
N TRP A 6 -4.03 -5.44 6.69
CA TRP A 6 -3.21 -5.49 5.47
C TRP A 6 -4.05 -5.20 4.23
N ILE A 7 -3.90 -4.00 3.67
CA ILE A 7 -4.65 -3.54 2.52
C ILE A 7 -3.82 -3.72 1.25
N SER A 8 -4.02 -4.85 0.58
CA SER A 8 -3.35 -5.17 -0.68
C SER A 8 -4.03 -6.33 -1.37
N ARG A 9 -4.08 -6.28 -2.70
CA ARG A 9 -4.52 -7.41 -3.55
C ARG A 9 -3.53 -8.58 -3.52
N HIS A 10 -2.31 -8.36 -3.04
CA HIS A 10 -1.26 -9.35 -2.96
C HIS A 10 -1.08 -9.85 -1.53
N ARG A 11 -0.76 -11.14 -1.39
CA ARG A 11 -0.34 -11.68 -0.10
C ARG A 11 0.97 -11.01 0.32
N MET A 12 1.05 -10.65 1.61
CA MET A 12 2.29 -10.19 2.21
C MET A 12 3.34 -11.31 2.09
N THR A 13 4.53 -10.94 1.63
CA THR A 13 5.65 -11.89 1.53
C THR A 13 6.24 -12.18 2.93
N PRO A 14 6.95 -13.31 3.12
CA PRO A 14 7.61 -13.59 4.39
C PRO A 14 8.59 -12.50 4.83
N GLU A 15 9.37 -11.95 3.88
CA GLU A 15 10.32 -10.85 4.12
C GLU A 15 9.61 -9.59 4.64
N GLN A 16 8.47 -9.24 4.05
CA GLN A 16 7.65 -8.10 4.50
C GLN A 16 7.08 -8.32 5.90
N LEU A 17 6.64 -9.55 6.19
CA LEU A 17 6.04 -9.90 7.49
C LEU A 17 7.09 -9.87 8.60
N GLU A 18 8.27 -10.46 8.37
CA GLU A 18 9.39 -10.45 9.32
C GLU A 18 9.84 -9.01 9.64
N ASP A 19 9.99 -8.19 8.60
CA ASP A 19 10.33 -6.77 8.79
C ASP A 19 9.21 -5.99 9.51
N LEU A 20 7.95 -6.31 9.24
CA LEU A 20 6.81 -5.69 9.93
C LEU A 20 6.78 -6.05 11.42
N GLU A 21 7.03 -7.32 11.77
CA GLU A 21 7.13 -7.78 13.16
C GLU A 21 8.28 -7.10 13.90
N ALA A 22 9.42 -6.90 13.24
CA ALA A 22 10.55 -6.15 13.79
C ALA A 22 10.20 -4.67 14.03
N VAL A 23 9.57 -4.01 13.06
CA VAL A 23 9.09 -2.61 13.18
C VAL A 23 8.09 -2.45 14.31
N LEU A 24 7.15 -3.39 14.45
CA LEU A 24 6.11 -3.34 15.47
C LEU A 24 6.56 -3.90 16.83
N GLN A 25 7.74 -4.50 16.90
CA GLN A 25 8.34 -5.15 18.07
C GLN A 25 7.44 -6.22 18.69
N ASP A 26 6.68 -6.92 17.85
CA ASP A 26 5.73 -7.96 18.26
C ASP A 26 5.38 -8.85 17.07
N SER A 27 4.94 -10.07 17.36
CA SER A 27 4.31 -10.98 16.40
C SER A 27 3.05 -10.37 15.78
N VAL A 28 2.81 -10.66 14.50
CA VAL A 28 1.72 -10.05 13.72
C VAL A 28 0.71 -11.09 13.25
N THR A 29 -0.58 -10.80 13.44
CA THR A 29 -1.70 -11.46 12.75
C THR A 29 -2.30 -10.51 11.73
N LEU A 30 -2.39 -10.94 10.48
CA LEU A 30 -2.93 -10.11 9.40
C LEU A 30 -4.45 -10.23 9.32
N ILE A 31 -5.12 -9.08 9.22
CA ILE A 31 -6.50 -8.94 8.76
C ILE A 31 -6.42 -8.52 7.28
N PRO A 32 -6.58 -9.44 6.31
CA PRO A 32 -6.39 -9.11 4.92
C PRO A 32 -7.60 -8.36 4.33
N TRP A 33 -7.32 -7.31 3.58
CA TRP A 33 -8.24 -6.68 2.65
C TRP A 33 -7.68 -6.79 1.23
N THR A 34 -8.26 -7.68 0.43
CA THR A 34 -7.79 -7.98 -0.94
C THR A 34 -8.63 -7.34 -2.03
N ASP A 35 -9.77 -6.73 -1.68
CA ASP A 35 -10.67 -6.10 -2.63
C ASP A 35 -10.23 -4.68 -2.98
N THR A 36 -10.80 -4.14 -4.06
CA THR A 36 -10.57 -2.74 -4.44
C THR A 36 -11.29 -1.83 -3.46
N VAL A 37 -10.55 -0.99 -2.75
CA VAL A 37 -11.11 0.06 -1.90
C VAL A 37 -11.80 1.09 -2.79
N ARG A 38 -13.13 1.14 -2.73
CA ARG A 38 -13.92 2.16 -3.45
C ARG A 38 -14.13 3.39 -2.58
N GLU A 39 -14.43 3.15 -1.30
CA GLU A 39 -14.66 4.16 -0.28
C GLU A 39 -13.86 3.77 0.97
N VAL A 40 -13.33 4.76 1.69
CA VAL A 40 -12.47 4.51 2.85
C VAL A 40 -13.30 4.04 4.05
N GLU A 41 -14.57 4.40 4.08
CA GLU A 41 -15.58 4.06 5.07
C GLU A 41 -15.71 2.54 5.26
N GLU A 42 -15.51 1.77 4.19
CA GLU A 42 -15.51 0.30 4.21
C GLU A 42 -14.40 -0.28 5.12
N LEU A 43 -13.30 0.46 5.27
CA LEU A 43 -12.13 0.02 6.05
C LEU A 43 -12.25 0.40 7.53
N LEU A 44 -13.09 1.37 7.90
CA LEU A 44 -13.10 1.95 9.25
C LEU A 44 -13.36 0.93 10.37
N PRO A 45 -14.29 -0.03 10.22
CA PRO A 45 -14.46 -1.09 11.22
C PRO A 45 -13.17 -1.91 11.42
N LEU A 46 -12.47 -2.21 10.32
CA LEU A 46 -11.24 -2.98 10.32
C LEU A 46 -10.05 -2.18 10.90
N VAL A 47 -10.02 -0.88 10.65
CA VAL A 47 -9.04 0.03 11.27
C VAL A 47 -9.26 0.03 12.78
N ALA A 48 -10.50 0.14 13.25
CA ALA A 48 -10.82 0.22 14.68
C ALA A 48 -10.40 -1.03 15.46
N GLN A 49 -10.52 -2.23 14.86
CA GLN A 49 -10.10 -3.52 15.44
C GLN A 49 -8.61 -3.84 15.27
N SER A 50 -7.85 -2.99 14.56
CA SER A 50 -6.42 -3.21 14.31
C SER A 50 -5.54 -2.37 15.24
N ASP A 51 -4.37 -2.89 15.55
CA ASP A 51 -3.32 -2.17 16.27
C ASP A 51 -2.47 -1.30 15.32
N ALA A 52 -2.40 -1.70 14.05
CA ALA A 52 -1.71 -0.98 12.98
C ALA A 52 -2.37 -1.24 11.62
N VAL A 53 -2.15 -0.34 10.67
CA VAL A 53 -2.60 -0.49 9.28
C VAL A 53 -1.39 -0.54 8.38
N ALA A 54 -1.21 -1.61 7.61
CA ALA A 54 -0.21 -1.72 6.56
C ALA A 54 -0.92 -1.68 5.20
N ALA A 55 -0.54 -0.75 4.32
CA ALA A 55 -1.31 -0.47 3.11
C ALA A 55 -0.45 -0.33 1.85
N VAL A 56 -0.94 -0.91 0.75
CA VAL A 56 -0.49 -0.67 -0.62
C VAL A 56 -1.63 0.03 -1.36
N LEU A 57 -1.73 1.34 -1.15
CA LEU A 57 -2.78 2.18 -1.71
C LEU A 57 -2.18 3.40 -2.44
N PRO A 58 -2.88 3.94 -3.46
CA PRO A 58 -2.60 5.26 -4.00
C PRO A 58 -2.64 6.34 -2.91
N ILE A 59 -1.83 7.39 -3.07
CA ILE A 59 -1.70 8.47 -2.07
C ILE A 59 -3.05 9.16 -1.77
N GLN A 60 -3.96 9.22 -2.74
CA GLN A 60 -5.31 9.78 -2.55
C GLN A 60 -6.10 9.01 -1.50
N LEU A 61 -6.08 7.67 -1.57
CA LEU A 61 -6.78 6.82 -0.59
C LEU A 61 -6.05 6.83 0.76
N LEU A 62 -4.72 6.88 0.76
CA LEU A 62 -3.94 7.04 2.01
C LEU A 62 -4.27 8.36 2.71
N ALA A 63 -4.42 9.45 1.96
CA ALA A 63 -4.81 10.77 2.49
C ALA A 63 -6.20 10.74 3.13
N LEU A 64 -7.14 10.03 2.51
CA LEU A 64 -8.49 9.84 3.05
C LEU A 64 -8.51 8.92 4.28
N LEU A 65 -7.66 7.88 4.30
CA LEU A 65 -7.58 6.92 5.39
C LEU A 65 -6.85 7.46 6.64
N TRP A 66 -5.78 8.23 6.43
CA TRP A 66 -4.89 8.69 7.50
C TRP A 66 -5.59 9.35 8.70
N PRO A 67 -6.57 10.26 8.52
CA PRO A 67 -7.30 10.88 9.63
C PRO A 67 -8.02 9.87 10.53
N HIS A 68 -8.38 8.70 10.00
CA HIS A 68 -9.13 7.68 10.73
C HIS A 68 -8.24 6.69 11.50
N CYS A 69 -6.92 6.69 11.24
CA CYS A 69 -5.99 5.82 11.96
C CYS A 69 -5.75 6.30 13.40
N GLY A 70 -5.88 7.60 13.67
CA GLY A 70 -5.61 8.17 15.00
C GLY A 70 -4.17 7.92 15.42
N GLU A 71 -3.97 7.31 16.59
CA GLU A 71 -2.64 6.92 17.09
C GLU A 71 -2.10 5.63 16.47
N ARG A 72 -2.93 4.88 15.72
CA ARG A 72 -2.50 3.64 15.07
C ARG A 72 -1.55 3.98 13.92
N PRO A 73 -0.38 3.33 13.82
CA PRO A 73 0.54 3.60 12.73
C PRO A 73 -0.08 3.16 11.40
N LEU A 74 -0.12 4.10 10.45
CA LEU A 74 -0.38 3.82 9.05
C LEU A 74 0.97 3.61 8.35
N LEU A 75 1.25 2.36 8.01
CA LEU A 75 2.49 1.90 7.42
C LEU A 75 2.31 1.68 5.92
N GLN A 76 3.26 2.17 5.14
CA GLN A 76 3.33 1.97 3.70
C GLN A 76 4.56 1.14 3.35
N ALA A 77 4.37 0.13 2.50
CA ALA A 77 5.48 -0.65 1.97
C ALA A 77 6.27 0.20 0.96
N VAL A 78 7.57 0.33 1.17
CA VAL A 78 8.52 0.92 0.21
C VAL A 78 9.05 -0.21 -0.65
N ALA A 79 9.09 0.00 -1.97
CA ALA A 79 9.65 -0.97 -2.91
C ALA A 79 10.80 -0.35 -3.70
N HIS A 80 11.88 -1.10 -3.85
CA HIS A 80 12.98 -0.73 -4.74
C HIS A 80 12.84 -1.46 -6.08
N ARG A 81 13.12 -0.72 -7.15
CA ARG A 81 13.15 -1.28 -8.51
C ARG A 81 14.57 -1.70 -8.84
N VAL A 82 14.80 -3.00 -8.98
CA VAL A 82 16.12 -3.59 -9.23
C VAL A 82 16.14 -4.19 -10.63
N ALA A 83 17.11 -3.80 -11.45
CA ALA A 83 17.30 -4.39 -12.78
C ALA A 83 17.61 -5.89 -12.63
N THR A 84 16.94 -6.72 -13.43
CA THR A 84 17.18 -8.16 -13.45
C THR A 84 18.39 -8.54 -14.31
N GLY A 85 18.86 -7.62 -15.16
CA GLY A 85 19.91 -7.87 -16.16
C GLY A 85 19.39 -8.52 -17.44
N THR A 86 18.07 -8.72 -17.56
CA THR A 86 17.39 -9.25 -18.73
C THR A 86 16.63 -8.15 -19.46
N MET A 87 16.35 -8.37 -20.74
CA MET A 87 15.49 -7.50 -21.55
C MET A 87 14.12 -8.16 -21.71
N ARG A 88 13.06 -7.35 -21.67
CA ARG A 88 11.69 -7.74 -21.97
C ARG A 88 11.29 -7.16 -23.32
N THR A 89 10.66 -7.98 -24.15
CA THR A 89 10.05 -7.53 -25.42
C THR A 89 8.61 -7.09 -25.17
N LEU A 90 8.29 -5.86 -25.58
CA LEU A 90 6.95 -5.29 -25.54
C LEU A 90 6.09 -5.81 -26.71
N PRO A 91 4.75 -5.67 -26.65
CA PRO A 91 3.86 -6.11 -27.72
C PRO A 91 4.14 -5.49 -29.10
N ASP A 92 4.80 -4.33 -29.15
CA ASP A 92 5.20 -3.63 -30.37
C ASP A 92 6.62 -4.01 -30.86
N GLY A 93 7.27 -4.97 -30.19
CA GLY A 93 8.61 -5.46 -30.53
C GLY A 93 9.75 -4.64 -29.93
N GLN A 94 9.48 -3.54 -29.23
CA GLN A 94 10.52 -2.80 -28.52
C GLN A 94 11.09 -3.62 -27.37
N GLN A 95 12.38 -3.41 -27.06
CA GLN A 95 13.02 -4.01 -25.90
C GLN A 95 13.23 -2.98 -24.79
N GLU A 96 12.84 -3.36 -23.58
CA GLU A 96 13.08 -2.58 -22.37
C GLU A 96 13.80 -3.43 -21.32
N PRO A 97 14.64 -2.83 -20.46
CA PRO A 97 15.21 -3.54 -19.33
C PRO A 97 14.11 -4.07 -18.41
N GLU A 98 14.19 -5.34 -18.02
CA GLU A 98 13.30 -5.91 -17.03
C GLU A 98 13.74 -5.49 -15.62
N PHE A 99 12.74 -5.24 -14.77
CA PHE A 99 12.94 -4.90 -13.38
C PHE A 99 12.08 -5.79 -12.49
N ARG A 100 12.62 -6.12 -11.32
CA ARG A 100 11.87 -6.69 -10.21
C ARG A 100 11.71 -5.67 -9.10
N PHE A 101 10.61 -5.77 -8.37
CA PHE A 101 10.39 -4.99 -7.16
C PHE A 101 10.82 -5.82 -5.95
N VAL A 102 11.64 -5.22 -5.09
CA VAL A 102 12.08 -5.82 -3.82
C VAL A 102 11.56 -4.97 -2.66
N HIS A 103 11.27 -5.62 -1.54
CA HIS A 103 10.89 -4.91 -0.33
C HIS A 103 12.05 -4.01 0.11
N GLY A 104 11.77 -2.72 0.27
CA GLY A 104 12.72 -1.71 0.70
C GLY A 104 12.52 -1.27 2.16
N GLY A 105 11.53 -1.83 2.84
CA GLY A 105 11.18 -1.51 4.22
C GLY A 105 9.77 -0.92 4.37
N TRP A 106 9.41 -0.65 5.62
CA TRP A 106 8.16 0.05 5.98
C TRP A 106 8.45 1.51 6.31
N GLN A 107 7.59 2.42 5.84
CA GLN A 107 7.56 3.80 6.30
C GLN A 107 6.25 4.10 7.00
N GLN A 108 6.31 4.89 8.07
CA GLN A 108 5.11 5.41 8.72
C GLN A 108 4.67 6.70 8.06
N ILE A 109 3.39 6.77 7.71
CA ILE A 109 2.74 8.00 7.27
C ILE A 109 2.43 8.85 8.50
N CYS A 110 3.26 9.86 8.75
CA CYS A 110 3.12 10.77 9.89
C CYS A 110 2.17 11.94 9.62
N ARG A 111 2.01 12.36 8.36
CA ARG A 111 1.11 13.43 7.92
C ARG A 111 0.86 13.29 6.43
N VAL A 112 -0.36 13.59 5.98
CA VAL A 112 -0.69 13.70 4.55
C VAL A 112 -1.50 14.96 4.32
N GLU A 113 -1.04 15.79 3.38
CA GLU A 113 -1.80 16.93 2.88
C GLU A 113 -1.80 16.86 1.36
N LEU A 114 -3.00 16.79 0.79
CA LEU A 114 -3.17 16.63 -0.64
C LEU A 114 -4.18 17.66 -1.16
N GLU A 115 -3.71 18.56 -2.00
CA GLU A 115 -4.54 19.49 -2.76
C GLU A 115 -4.54 19.04 -4.21
N THR A 116 -5.74 18.93 -4.80
CA THR A 116 -5.89 18.58 -6.21
C THR A 116 -6.82 19.55 -6.90
N ARG A 117 -6.51 19.88 -8.15
CA ARG A 117 -7.39 20.65 -9.04
C ARG A 117 -7.54 19.87 -10.33
N MET A 118 -8.78 19.63 -10.74
CA MET A 118 -9.07 19.05 -12.05
C MET A 118 -8.62 20.02 -13.16
N LEU A 119 -7.70 19.60 -14.03
CA LEU A 119 -7.19 20.43 -15.13
C LEU A 119 -7.86 20.14 -16.48
N SER A 120 -8.48 18.96 -16.62
CA SER A 120 -9.17 18.55 -17.83
C SER A 120 -10.35 17.64 -17.48
N ARG A 121 -11.55 17.94 -18.00
CA ARG A 121 -12.70 17.02 -17.94
C ARG A 121 -12.90 16.45 -19.33
N HIS A 122 -12.80 15.13 -19.46
CA HIS A 122 -13.33 14.44 -20.63
C HIS A 122 -14.79 14.10 -20.32
N ALA A 123 -15.71 14.46 -21.22
CA ALA A 123 -17.09 14.01 -21.10
C ALA A 123 -17.08 12.49 -21.23
N VAL A 124 -17.37 11.77 -20.13
CA VAL A 124 -17.73 10.36 -20.24
C VAL A 124 -19.09 10.36 -20.92
N GLY A 125 -19.14 9.82 -22.15
CA GLY A 125 -20.35 9.78 -22.96
C GLY A 125 -21.53 9.19 -22.19
N ALA A 126 -22.69 9.82 -22.35
CA ALA A 126 -23.98 9.38 -21.83
C ALA A 126 -24.41 8.02 -22.40
#